data_AF-A0A2S1TZK3-F1
#
_entry.id   AF-A0A2S1TZK3-F1
#
_cell.length_a   1.000
_cell.length_b   1.000
_cell.length_c   1.000
_cell.angle_alpha   90.00
_cell.angle_beta   90.00
_cell.angle_gamma   90.00
#
_symmetry.space_group_name_H-M   'P 1'
#
loop_
_entity.id
_entity.type
_entity.pdbx_description
1 polymer ?
#
loop_
_entity_poly.entity_id
_entity_poly.type
_entity_poly.pdbx_seq_one_letter_code
_entity_poly.pdbx_strand_id
1 'polypeptide(L)'
;ECEILIRSYNLQKTRDNIEYCYSNYTLNNNLICNNNGESKIIEICKKDLTKWYNRKMKNSILDIENPKTYNEKIQWLKLYDNNPLKTQLTDKYLVRNWIKEKIGEKYLIPLYGVWDSFEEINFDNLPEKFVLKANHGSGFNIIVRNKSKLNINVVKKKINKWIKTNFAFKNGFELQYHNIKPKII
;
A
#
# COMPACT_ATOMS: atom_id res chain seq x y z
N GLU A 1 -22.95 -6.03 21.62
CA GLU A 1 -21.72 -6.52 20.93
C GLU A 1 -20.78 -5.40 20.45
N CYS A 2 -21.24 -4.17 20.11
CA CYS A 2 -20.33 -3.04 19.78
C CYS A 2 -19.45 -2.53 20.95
N GLU A 3 -19.86 -2.69 22.20
CA GLU A 3 -19.06 -2.22 23.36
C GLU A 3 -17.80 -3.06 23.61
N ILE A 4 -17.78 -4.34 23.18
CA ILE A 4 -16.62 -5.23 23.34
C ILE A 4 -15.48 -4.82 22.38
N LEU A 5 -15.83 -4.35 21.17
CA LEU A 5 -14.88 -3.84 20.16
C LEU A 5 -14.23 -2.51 20.56
N ILE A 6 -14.95 -1.65 21.28
CA ILE A 6 -14.41 -0.38 21.79
C ILE A 6 -13.47 -0.62 22.99
N ARG A 7 -13.72 -1.66 23.78
CA ARG A 7 -12.88 -2.00 24.95
C ARG A 7 -11.57 -2.68 24.58
N SER A 8 -11.55 -3.51 23.54
CA SER A 8 -10.29 -4.05 22.96
C SER A 8 -9.47 -2.97 22.23
N TYR A 9 -10.13 -1.89 21.78
CA TYR A 9 -9.53 -0.73 21.11
C TYR A 9 -8.50 0.05 21.95
N ASN A 10 -8.60 -0.02 23.28
CA ASN A 10 -7.75 0.75 24.20
C ASN A 10 -6.40 0.09 24.52
N LEU A 11 -6.06 -1.08 23.96
CA LEU A 11 -4.87 -1.84 24.39
C LEU A 11 -3.84 -2.25 23.30
N GLN A 12 -3.99 -1.88 22.03
CA GLN A 12 -2.93 -2.13 21.05
C GLN A 12 -2.72 -0.96 20.07
N LYS A 13 -1.49 -0.45 20.06
CA LYS A 13 -0.81 0.45 19.09
C LYS A 13 -1.67 1.07 17.95
N THR A 14 -1.68 2.40 17.95
CA THR A 14 -2.40 3.32 17.05
C THR A 14 -2.33 3.08 15.53
N ARG A 15 -1.36 2.32 14.99
CA ARG A 15 -1.28 2.02 13.55
C ARG A 15 -2.14 0.83 13.14
N ASP A 16 -2.15 -0.21 13.96
CA ASP A 16 -2.90 -1.44 13.68
C ASP A 16 -4.42 -1.15 13.77
N ASN A 17 -4.81 -0.21 14.63
CA ASN A 17 -6.20 0.24 14.77
C ASN A 17 -6.71 1.03 13.56
N ILE A 18 -5.87 1.83 12.92
CA ILE A 18 -6.27 2.60 11.73
C ILE A 18 -6.39 1.68 10.52
N GLU A 19 -5.43 0.77 10.35
CA GLU A 19 -5.52 -0.29 9.35
C GLU A 19 -6.77 -1.14 9.56
N TYR A 20 -7.08 -1.53 10.80
CA TYR A 20 -8.30 -2.27 11.14
C TYR A 20 -9.58 -1.48 10.85
N CYS A 21 -9.65 -0.20 11.22
CA CYS A 21 -10.81 0.64 10.95
C CYS A 21 -11.04 0.88 9.46
N TYR A 22 -9.98 1.18 8.70
CA TYR A 22 -10.09 1.32 7.25
C TYR A 22 -10.44 0.02 6.56
N SER A 23 -9.83 -1.10 6.97
CA SER A 23 -10.10 -2.40 6.36
C SER A 23 -11.56 -2.82 6.59
N ASN A 24 -12.10 -2.62 7.81
CA ASN A 24 -13.52 -2.90 8.09
C ASN A 24 -14.47 -1.95 7.36
N TYR A 25 -14.10 -0.68 7.21
CA TYR A 25 -14.87 0.28 6.43
C TYR A 25 -14.94 -0.13 4.95
N THR A 26 -13.82 -0.59 4.39
CA THR A 26 -13.70 -0.92 2.96
C THR A 26 -14.31 -2.30 2.63
N LEU A 27 -14.22 -3.27 3.55
CA LEU A 27 -14.83 -4.61 3.42
C LEU A 27 -16.35 -4.57 3.54
N ASN A 28 -16.89 -3.66 4.35
CA ASN A 28 -18.31 -3.55 4.60
C ASN A 28 -18.82 -2.18 4.15
N ASN A 29 -18.95 -1.94 2.84
CA ASN A 29 -19.85 -0.89 2.33
C ASN A 29 -21.32 -1.03 2.85
N ASN A 30 -21.60 -2.01 3.72
CA ASN A 30 -22.83 -2.27 4.47
C ASN A 30 -22.69 -2.24 6.01
N LEU A 31 -21.52 -1.92 6.60
CA LEU A 31 -21.49 -1.54 8.01
C LEU A 31 -22.11 -0.16 8.04
N ILE A 32 -23.36 -0.09 8.47
CA ILE A 32 -24.07 1.16 8.77
C ILE A 32 -23.33 1.82 9.93
N CYS A 33 -22.18 2.41 9.63
CA CYS A 33 -21.67 3.54 10.38
C CYS A 33 -22.63 4.67 10.00
N ASN A 34 -23.62 4.92 10.85
CA ASN A 34 -24.40 6.17 10.82
C ASN A 34 -23.47 7.32 10.42
N ASN A 35 -23.92 8.33 9.65
CA ASN A 35 -23.12 9.47 9.15
C ASN A 35 -22.07 10.05 10.14
N ASN A 36 -22.29 9.89 11.45
CA ASN A 36 -21.36 10.21 12.54
C ASN A 36 -20.05 9.36 12.58
N GLY A 37 -20.05 8.13 12.08
CA GLY A 37 -18.91 7.19 12.10
C GLY A 37 -17.91 7.43 10.97
N GLU A 38 -18.39 7.70 9.76
CA GLU A 38 -17.57 8.15 8.62
C GLU A 38 -16.81 9.43 8.96
N SER A 39 -17.53 10.41 9.54
CA SER A 39 -16.95 11.67 9.99
C SER A 39 -15.83 11.44 11.02
N LYS A 40 -15.99 10.48 11.94
CA LYS A 40 -15.02 10.20 13.00
C LYS A 40 -13.76 9.51 12.48
N ILE A 41 -13.88 8.57 11.54
CA ILE A 41 -12.71 7.92 10.91
C ILE A 41 -11.91 8.94 10.12
N ILE A 42 -12.57 9.73 9.28
CA ILE A 42 -11.93 10.80 8.50
C ILE A 42 -11.21 11.77 9.43
N GLU A 43 -11.82 12.17 10.55
CA GLU A 43 -11.19 13.07 11.53
C GLU A 43 -9.90 12.48 12.15
N ILE A 44 -9.91 11.19 12.51
CA ILE A 44 -8.71 10.50 13.02
C ILE A 44 -7.60 10.53 11.96
N CYS A 45 -7.95 10.24 10.71
CA CYS A 45 -6.99 10.14 9.63
C CYS A 45 -6.44 11.50 9.21
N LYS A 46 -7.27 12.55 9.25
CA LYS A 46 -6.83 13.95 9.15
C LYS A 46 -5.79 14.29 10.21
N LYS A 47 -6.05 13.96 11.48
CA LYS A 47 -5.13 14.24 12.60
C LYS A 47 -3.79 13.55 12.39
N ASP A 48 -3.80 12.28 12.00
CA ASP A 48 -2.57 11.50 11.82
C ASP A 48 -1.80 11.88 10.56
N LEU A 49 -2.49 12.20 9.46
CA LEU A 49 -1.87 12.72 8.25
C LEU A 49 -1.20 14.07 8.50
N THR A 50 -1.88 14.96 9.23
CA THR A 50 -1.35 16.27 9.63
C THR A 50 -0.10 16.13 10.50
N LYS A 51 -0.14 15.28 11.53
CA LYS A 51 1.05 14.99 12.36
C LYS A 51 2.20 14.42 11.53
N TRP A 52 1.92 13.48 10.63
CA TRP A 52 2.93 12.91 9.75
C TRP A 52 3.53 13.96 8.83
N TYR A 53 2.70 14.79 8.19
CA TYR A 53 3.11 15.83 7.26
C TYR A 53 4.00 16.88 7.95
N ASN A 54 3.55 17.43 9.09
CA ASN A 54 4.30 18.46 9.82
C ASN A 54 5.67 17.95 10.30
N ARG A 55 5.78 16.64 10.63
CA ARG A 55 7.06 16.02 10.97
C ARG A 55 8.00 15.87 9.76
N LYS A 56 7.46 15.70 8.56
CA LYS A 56 8.24 15.48 7.32
C LYS A 56 8.61 16.78 6.64
N MET A 57 7.70 17.73 6.61
CA MET A 57 7.83 19.04 5.97
C MET A 57 8.20 20.05 7.06
N LYS A 58 9.50 20.08 7.44
CA LYS A 58 10.02 21.01 8.45
C LYS A 58 9.52 22.44 8.15
N ASN A 59 8.88 23.08 9.13
CA ASN A 59 8.30 24.43 9.06
C ASN A 59 7.05 24.60 8.17
N SER A 60 6.32 23.52 7.86
CA SER A 60 5.02 23.59 7.19
C SER A 60 3.92 23.00 8.07
N ILE A 61 2.78 23.70 8.14
CA ILE A 61 1.56 23.24 8.81
C ILE A 61 0.57 22.88 7.72
N LEU A 62 0.13 21.62 7.68
CA LEU A 62 -0.90 21.18 6.74
C LEU A 62 -2.26 21.84 7.08
N ASP A 63 -2.74 22.71 6.20
CA ASP A 63 -4.16 23.12 6.17
C ASP A 63 -4.92 22.16 5.23
N ILE A 64 -5.53 21.13 5.82
CA ILE A 64 -6.29 20.11 5.08
C ILE A 64 -7.69 20.59 4.68
N GLU A 65 -8.22 21.64 5.32
CA GLU A 65 -9.56 22.17 5.02
C GLU A 65 -9.50 23.19 3.87
N ASN A 66 -8.38 23.89 3.72
CA ASN A 66 -8.15 24.86 2.65
C ASN A 66 -6.78 24.68 1.99
N PRO A 67 -6.55 23.58 1.23
CA PRO A 67 -5.24 23.26 0.66
C PRO A 67 -4.85 24.24 -0.46
N LYS A 68 -3.73 24.96 -0.31
CA LYS A 68 -3.28 25.99 -1.27
C LYS A 68 -2.14 25.48 -2.14
N THR A 69 -1.14 24.88 -1.49
CA THR A 69 0.07 24.39 -2.16
C THR A 69 -0.18 23.05 -2.83
N TYR A 70 0.68 22.69 -3.79
CA TYR A 70 0.66 21.38 -4.42
C TYR A 70 0.73 20.24 -3.40
N ASN A 71 1.62 20.34 -2.40
CA ASN A 71 1.82 19.29 -1.41
C ASN A 71 0.61 19.10 -0.49
N GLU A 72 -0.08 20.18 -0.12
CA GLU A 72 -1.32 20.12 0.66
C GLU A 72 -2.45 19.49 -0.16
N LYS A 73 -2.58 19.87 -1.44
CA LYS A 73 -3.55 19.25 -2.36
C LYS A 73 -3.31 17.75 -2.52
N ILE A 74 -2.05 17.31 -2.58
CA ILE A 74 -1.73 15.86 -2.58
C ILE A 74 -2.17 15.20 -1.26
N GLN A 75 -2.00 15.84 -0.10
CA GLN A 75 -2.47 15.28 1.17
C GLN A 75 -4.00 15.22 1.22
N TRP A 76 -4.69 16.24 0.72
CA TRP A 76 -6.15 16.25 0.58
C TRP A 76 -6.64 15.06 -0.26
N LEU A 77 -6.04 14.85 -1.43
CA LEU A 77 -6.40 13.74 -2.33
C LEU A 77 -6.25 12.36 -1.68
N LYS A 78 -5.33 12.19 -0.74
CA LYS A 78 -5.17 10.91 -0.02
C LYS A 78 -6.39 10.54 0.84
N LEU A 79 -7.11 11.53 1.37
CA LEU A 79 -8.25 11.30 2.25
C LEU A 79 -9.58 11.27 1.48
N TYR A 80 -9.69 12.05 0.41
CA TYR A 80 -10.97 12.30 -0.24
C TYR A 80 -11.10 11.76 -1.66
N ASP A 81 -9.99 11.44 -2.34
CA ASP A 81 -10.01 10.92 -3.71
C ASP A 81 -9.68 9.42 -3.72
N ASN A 82 -10.72 8.61 -3.50
CA ASN A 82 -10.65 7.16 -3.50
C ASN A 82 -11.17 6.58 -4.83
N ASN A 83 -10.42 6.77 -5.91
CA ASN A 83 -10.71 6.18 -7.21
C ASN A 83 -10.06 4.78 -7.34
N PRO A 84 -10.83 3.69 -7.55
CA PRO A 84 -10.31 2.33 -7.72
C PRO A 84 -9.27 2.18 -8.84
N LEU A 85 -9.33 3.03 -9.87
CA LEU A 85 -8.36 3.06 -10.94
C LEU A 85 -6.94 3.31 -10.40
N LYS A 86 -6.79 4.09 -9.32
CA LYS A 86 -5.48 4.32 -8.70
C LYS A 86 -4.85 3.03 -8.19
N THR A 87 -5.64 2.13 -7.62
CA THR A 87 -5.16 0.82 -7.18
C THR A 87 -4.66 0.00 -8.36
N GLN A 88 -5.43 -0.08 -9.44
CA GLN A 88 -5.01 -0.80 -10.65
C GLN A 88 -3.73 -0.23 -11.25
N LEU A 89 -3.61 1.10 -11.34
CA LEU A 89 -2.45 1.76 -11.92
C LEU A 89 -1.21 1.70 -11.02
N THR A 90 -1.41 1.60 -9.71
CA THR A 90 -0.32 1.52 -8.73
C THR A 90 0.23 0.10 -8.58
N ASP A 91 -0.61 -0.92 -8.80
CA ASP A 91 -0.21 -2.32 -8.79
C ASP A 91 0.70 -2.64 -9.99
N LYS A 92 1.98 -2.91 -9.72
CA LYS A 92 2.98 -3.23 -10.76
C LYS A 92 2.63 -4.47 -11.59
N TYR A 93 1.75 -5.33 -11.09
CA TYR A 93 1.24 -6.47 -11.83
C TYR A 93 -0.01 -6.09 -12.64
N LEU A 94 -1.07 -5.58 -12.01
CA LEU A 94 -2.33 -5.29 -12.71
C LEU A 94 -2.21 -4.15 -13.75
N VAL A 95 -1.31 -3.19 -13.54
CA VAL A 95 -1.06 -2.11 -14.51
C VAL A 95 -0.63 -2.64 -15.88
N ARG A 96 -0.05 -3.84 -15.93
CA ARG A 96 0.39 -4.48 -17.18
C ARG A 96 -0.77 -4.73 -18.14
N ASN A 97 -1.92 -5.18 -17.62
CA ASN A 97 -3.13 -5.37 -18.43
C ASN A 97 -3.65 -4.03 -18.95
N TRP A 98 -3.68 -3.00 -18.09
CA TRP A 98 -4.08 -1.65 -18.48
C TRP A 98 -3.19 -1.10 -19.62
N ILE A 99 -1.87 -1.28 -19.52
CA ILE A 99 -0.92 -0.87 -20.58
C ILE A 99 -1.17 -1.64 -21.88
N LYS A 100 -1.32 -2.97 -21.79
CA LYS A 100 -1.59 -3.83 -22.94
C LYS A 100 -2.84 -3.38 -23.70
N GLU A 101 -3.91 -3.07 -22.99
CA GLU A 101 -5.18 -2.63 -23.57
C GLU A 101 -5.10 -1.20 -24.16
N LYS A 102 -4.36 -0.29 -23.51
CA LYS A 102 -4.35 1.13 -23.91
C LYS A 102 -3.32 1.48 -24.98
N ILE A 103 -2.12 0.92 -24.89
CA ILE A 103 -1.00 1.31 -25.75
C ILE A 103 -0.26 0.11 -26.35
N GLY A 104 -0.63 -1.11 -25.97
CA GLY A 104 -0.09 -2.34 -26.53
C GLY A 104 1.03 -2.97 -25.70
N GLU A 105 1.17 -4.28 -25.84
CA GLU A 105 2.08 -5.12 -25.05
C GLU A 105 3.56 -4.86 -25.31
N LYS A 106 3.91 -4.26 -26.47
CA LYS A 106 5.30 -3.92 -26.84
C LYS A 106 6.03 -3.02 -25.84
N TYR A 107 5.30 -2.30 -24.99
CA TYR A 107 5.86 -1.44 -23.94
C TYR A 107 6.12 -2.17 -22.61
N LEU A 108 5.71 -3.43 -22.50
CA LEU A 108 5.90 -4.24 -21.30
C LEU A 108 7.23 -5.00 -21.39
N ILE A 109 8.05 -4.84 -20.36
CA ILE A 109 9.22 -5.70 -20.18
C ILE A 109 8.76 -7.15 -19.87
N PRO A 110 9.57 -8.17 -20.24
CA PRO A 110 9.29 -9.56 -19.90
C PRO A 110 9.05 -9.75 -18.40
N LEU A 111 8.10 -10.62 -18.07
CA LEU A 111 7.78 -11.03 -16.71
C LEU A 111 8.06 -12.52 -16.58
N TYR A 112 9.00 -12.89 -15.71
CA TYR A 112 9.44 -14.28 -15.58
C TYR A 112 8.52 -15.13 -14.70
N GLY A 113 7.76 -14.51 -13.81
CA GLY A 113 6.80 -15.22 -12.98
C GLY A 113 6.01 -14.28 -12.09
N VAL A 114 4.97 -14.85 -11.48
CA VAL A 114 4.09 -14.18 -10.53
C VAL A 114 3.79 -15.21 -9.45
N TRP A 115 4.09 -14.86 -8.21
CA TRP A 115 3.99 -15.80 -7.09
C TRP A 115 3.25 -15.19 -5.92
N ASP A 116 2.47 -16.00 -5.20
CA ASP A 116 1.76 -15.59 -4.00
C ASP A 116 2.65 -15.76 -2.75
N SER A 117 3.66 -16.64 -2.80
CA SER A 117 4.61 -16.89 -1.73
C SER A 117 6.07 -17.00 -2.23
N PHE A 118 7.03 -16.84 -1.32
CA PHE A 118 8.45 -16.99 -1.66
C PHE A 118 8.80 -18.42 -2.08
N GLU A 119 8.11 -19.38 -1.48
CA GLU A 119 8.31 -20.82 -1.67
C GLU A 119 7.95 -21.30 -3.08
N GLU A 120 7.06 -20.60 -3.79
CA GLU A 120 6.69 -20.92 -5.17
C GLU A 120 7.77 -20.52 -6.19
N ILE A 121 8.78 -19.75 -5.78
CA ILE A 121 9.82 -19.26 -6.69
C ILE A 121 10.82 -20.38 -6.97
N ASN A 122 10.79 -20.91 -8.20
CA ASN A 122 11.86 -21.75 -8.71
C ASN A 122 12.99 -20.87 -9.30
N PHE A 123 14.08 -20.69 -8.54
CA PHE A 123 15.23 -19.89 -8.95
C PHE A 123 16.04 -20.48 -10.11
N ASP A 124 15.92 -21.77 -10.38
CA ASP A 124 16.61 -22.41 -11.51
C ASP A 124 16.02 -21.95 -12.85
N ASN A 125 14.72 -21.67 -12.87
CA ASN A 125 14.00 -21.14 -14.04
C ASN A 125 14.27 -19.65 -14.31
N LEU A 126 14.90 -18.94 -13.37
CA LEU A 126 15.21 -17.52 -13.52
C LEU A 126 16.56 -17.31 -14.21
N PRO A 127 16.74 -16.24 -15.00
CA PRO A 127 18.02 -15.94 -15.64
C PRO A 127 19.11 -15.60 -14.62
N GLU A 128 20.36 -15.47 -15.07
CA GLU A 128 21.49 -15.10 -14.19
C GLU A 128 21.34 -13.70 -13.56
N LYS A 129 20.56 -12.81 -14.19
CA LYS A 129 20.29 -11.44 -13.74
C LYS A 129 18.80 -11.14 -13.83
N PHE A 130 18.21 -10.71 -12.72
CA PHE A 130 16.78 -10.40 -12.63
C PHE A 130 16.49 -9.41 -11.50
N VAL A 131 15.25 -8.95 -11.41
CA VAL A 131 14.77 -8.13 -10.30
C VAL A 131 13.53 -8.80 -9.73
N LEU A 132 13.52 -9.06 -8.42
CA LEU A 132 12.31 -9.44 -7.69
C LEU A 132 11.68 -8.20 -7.09
N LYS A 133 10.37 -8.06 -7.18
CA LYS A 133 9.61 -6.94 -6.61
C LYS A 133 8.35 -7.43 -5.93
N ALA A 134 7.93 -6.73 -4.89
CA ALA A 134 6.54 -6.81 -4.46
C ALA A 134 5.72 -5.77 -5.24
N ASN A 135 4.55 -6.19 -5.73
CA ASN A 135 3.70 -5.33 -6.55
C ASN A 135 3.12 -4.13 -5.78
N HIS A 136 2.76 -4.34 -4.51
CA HIS A 136 1.92 -3.49 -3.66
C HIS A 136 2.67 -2.46 -2.79
N GLY A 137 3.85 -1.98 -3.19
CA GLY A 137 4.56 -0.96 -2.39
C GLY A 137 5.74 -0.28 -3.08
N SER A 138 6.37 0.67 -2.40
CA SER A 138 7.59 1.34 -2.88
C SER A 138 8.84 0.87 -2.14
N GLY A 139 9.98 0.81 -2.84
CA GLY A 139 11.24 0.30 -2.31
C GLY A 139 11.28 -1.22 -2.06
N PHE A 140 10.22 -1.95 -2.39
CA PHE A 140 10.15 -3.41 -2.27
C PHE A 140 10.71 -4.08 -3.53
N ASN A 141 12.03 -3.98 -3.71
CA ASN A 141 12.74 -4.59 -4.83
C ASN A 141 14.09 -5.17 -4.42
N ILE A 142 14.50 -6.23 -5.10
CA ILE A 142 15.81 -6.90 -4.95
C ILE A 142 16.40 -7.03 -6.35
N ILE A 143 17.52 -6.35 -6.58
CA ILE A 143 18.25 -6.44 -7.85
C ILE A 143 19.28 -7.56 -7.72
N VAL A 144 19.09 -8.62 -8.51
CA VAL A 144 20.00 -9.76 -8.58
C VAL A 144 20.91 -9.57 -9.80
N ARG A 145 22.17 -9.20 -9.55
CA ARG A 145 23.19 -8.98 -10.60
C ARG A 145 24.01 -10.23 -10.92
N ASN A 146 23.94 -11.23 -10.04
CA ASN A 146 24.59 -12.52 -10.15
C ASN A 146 23.80 -13.49 -9.25
N LYS A 147 23.26 -14.56 -9.83
CA LYS A 147 22.38 -15.52 -9.16
C LYS A 147 23.16 -16.42 -8.21
N SER A 148 24.41 -16.78 -8.55
CA SER A 148 25.25 -17.64 -7.71
C SER A 148 25.70 -16.96 -6.40
N LYS A 149 25.70 -15.62 -6.35
CA LYS A 149 25.98 -14.84 -5.13
C LYS A 149 24.72 -14.52 -4.30
N LEU A 150 23.55 -15.01 -4.70
CA LEU A 150 22.28 -14.67 -4.06
C LEU A 150 22.14 -15.38 -2.71
N ASN A 151 22.02 -14.62 -1.63
CA ASN A 151 21.69 -15.17 -0.32
C ASN A 151 20.17 -15.38 -0.20
N ILE A 152 19.70 -16.58 -0.55
CA ILE A 152 18.28 -16.97 -0.54
C ILE A 152 17.59 -16.69 0.80
N ASN A 153 18.26 -16.95 1.92
CA ASN A 153 17.69 -16.72 3.25
C ASN A 153 17.44 -15.23 3.55
N VAL A 154 18.32 -14.34 3.11
CA VAL A 154 18.14 -12.88 3.24
C VAL A 154 17.00 -12.40 2.35
N VAL A 155 16.91 -12.90 1.12
CA VAL A 155 15.85 -12.57 0.17
C VAL A 155 14.49 -13.01 0.72
N LYS A 156 14.38 -14.26 1.18
CA LYS A 156 13.19 -14.83 1.81
C LYS A 156 12.67 -13.96 2.96
N LYS A 157 13.56 -13.59 3.89
CA LYS A 157 13.21 -12.73 5.03
C LYS A 157 12.67 -11.36 4.58
N LYS A 158 13.27 -10.74 3.56
CA LYS A 158 12.81 -9.46 3.01
C LYS A 158 11.45 -9.58 2.35
N ILE A 159 11.28 -10.56 1.47
CA ILE A 159 10.02 -10.77 0.72
C ILE A 159 8.88 -11.11 1.67
N ASN A 160 9.08 -12.04 2.62
CA ASN A 160 8.04 -12.41 3.59
C ASN A 160 7.65 -11.24 4.49
N LYS A 161 8.57 -10.31 4.78
CA LYS A 161 8.24 -9.06 5.46
C LYS A 161 7.40 -8.15 4.57
N TRP A 162 7.76 -7.99 3.30
CA TRP A 162 7.04 -7.13 2.37
C TRP A 162 5.62 -7.61 2.12
N ILE A 163 5.42 -8.89 1.81
CA ILE A 163 4.09 -9.47 1.54
C ILE A 163 3.12 -9.31 2.73
N LYS A 164 3.64 -9.25 3.96
CA LYS A 164 2.86 -9.01 5.18
C LYS A 164 2.67 -7.52 5.51
N THR A 165 3.27 -6.61 4.75
CA THR A 165 3.23 -5.17 5.01
C THR A 165 2.17 -4.51 4.15
N ASN A 166 1.14 -3.94 4.76
CA ASN A 166 0.25 -3.04 4.05
C ASN A 166 0.94 -1.68 3.82
N PHE A 167 1.40 -1.45 2.59
CA PHE A 167 2.21 -0.26 2.28
C PHE A 167 1.43 1.04 2.45
N ALA A 168 0.12 1.02 2.26
CA ALA A 168 -0.75 2.18 2.36
C ALA A 168 -0.59 2.96 3.67
N PHE A 169 -0.38 2.24 4.78
CA PHE A 169 -0.30 2.83 6.11
C PHE A 169 1.13 3.16 6.55
N LYS A 170 2.14 2.91 5.71
CA LYS A 170 3.54 3.02 6.10
C LYS A 170 4.03 4.49 6.17
N ASN A 171 3.57 5.34 5.24
CA ASN A 171 4.07 6.70 5.04
C ASN A 171 2.97 7.73 4.75
N GLY A 172 2.08 7.96 5.73
CA GLY A 172 1.08 9.02 5.62
C GLY A 172 0.01 8.72 4.57
N PHE A 173 -0.62 7.53 4.68
CA PHE A 173 -1.82 7.13 3.94
C PHE A 173 -1.71 7.18 2.42
N GLU A 174 -0.84 6.35 1.85
CA GLU A 174 -0.79 6.08 0.41
C GLU A 174 -1.86 5.04 0.03
N LEU A 175 -3.13 5.38 0.22
CA LEU A 175 -4.27 4.46 0.15
C LEU A 175 -4.46 3.78 -1.21
N GLN A 176 -3.86 4.32 -2.27
CA GLN A 176 -3.83 3.64 -3.58
C GLN A 176 -3.24 2.22 -3.50
N TYR A 177 -2.37 1.94 -2.52
CA TYR A 177 -1.81 0.60 -2.29
C TYR A 177 -2.73 -0.34 -1.50
N HIS A 178 -3.76 0.17 -0.81
CA HIS A 178 -4.48 -0.56 0.24
C HIS A 178 -5.13 -1.85 -0.25
N ASN A 179 -5.81 -1.78 -1.40
CA ASN A 179 -6.58 -2.88 -1.98
C ASN A 179 -5.77 -3.76 -2.92
N ILE A 180 -4.44 -3.58 -2.99
CA ILE A 180 -3.60 -4.40 -3.85
C ILE A 180 -3.34 -5.73 -3.16
N LYS A 181 -3.77 -6.83 -3.77
CA LYS A 181 -3.40 -8.18 -3.33
C LYS A 181 -1.87 -8.36 -3.46
N PRO A 182 -1.14 -8.64 -2.37
CA PRO A 182 0.30 -8.82 -2.43
C PRO A 182 0.71 -9.97 -3.35
N LYS A 183 1.64 -9.70 -4.27
CA LYS A 183 2.28 -10.65 -5.17
C LYS A 183 3.76 -10.33 -5.33
N ILE A 184 4.53 -11.37 -5.67
CA ILE A 184 5.94 -11.27 -6.06
C ILE A 184 6.00 -11.34 -7.58
N ILE A 185 6.72 -10.40 -8.20
CA ILE A 185 6.95 -10.30 -9.65
C ILE A 185 8.42 -10.09 -9.98
#